data_AF-A0A968VYU0-F1
#
_entry.id   AF-A0A968VYU0-F1
#
_cell.length_a   1.000
_cell.length_b   1.000
_cell.length_c   1.000
_cell.angle_alpha   90.00
_cell.angle_beta   90.00
_cell.angle_gamma   90.00
#
_symmetry.space_group_name_H-M   'P 1'
#
loop_
_entity.id
_entity.type
_entity.pdbx_description
1 polymer ?
#
loop_
_entity_poly.entity_id
_entity_poly.type
_entity_poly.pdbx_seq_one_letter_code
_entity_poly.pdbx_strand_id
1 'polypeptide(L)'
;MPSQRDTTAKAGIQLCKKVKKDDPYLPFIFQSSDVANKAEADKLDAGFIHKYAGNLEQVLCDAIVRHMPFGPFSFRHTHSGQVYAKAGNLAELQKIILNIPDEIYEFHANRNHFSKWLNARALFGLGNIVKAAKYTDFGTTMQAKLYVQKAIMLYRAYKTKGTMASFDPDHFDGFLQFSRIGQASVGGKARGLAFIQHLIKKHKLENKFANTQVAIPRTVAIGLDVFEDFMRQMDFTAK
;
A
#
# COMPACT_ATOMS: atom_id res chain seq x y z
N MET A 1 28.91 5.10 -38.73
CA MET A 1 29.00 6.41 -38.05
C MET A 1 28.59 6.21 -36.59
N PRO A 2 29.52 6.22 -35.62
CA PRO A 2 29.14 6.20 -34.21
C PRO A 2 28.40 7.51 -33.92
N SER A 3 27.23 7.45 -33.28
CA SER A 3 26.47 8.62 -32.87
C SER A 3 27.41 9.58 -32.11
N GLN A 4 27.58 10.82 -32.59
CA GLN A 4 28.20 11.88 -31.81
C GLN A 4 27.38 12.03 -30.52
N ARG A 5 27.84 11.41 -29.44
CA ARG A 5 27.31 11.68 -28.11
C ARG A 5 27.82 13.05 -27.75
N ASP A 6 26.91 14.02 -27.65
CA ASP A 6 27.21 15.30 -27.04
C ASP A 6 27.65 15.06 -25.59
N THR A 7 28.96 15.10 -25.36
CA THR A 7 29.60 14.92 -24.05
C THR A 7 29.34 16.10 -23.11
N THR A 8 28.79 17.20 -23.63
CA THR A 8 28.43 18.42 -22.92
C THR A 8 26.98 18.39 -22.43
N ALA A 9 26.13 17.57 -23.06
CA ALA A 9 24.70 17.50 -22.76
C ALA A 9 24.44 16.85 -21.40
N LYS A 10 24.34 17.69 -20.35
CA LYS A 10 23.83 17.33 -19.01
C LYS A 10 22.31 17.07 -19.01
N ALA A 11 21.78 16.42 -20.05
CA ALA A 11 20.35 16.22 -20.26
C ALA A 11 19.69 15.45 -19.10
N GLY A 12 20.36 14.43 -18.54
CA GLY A 12 19.88 13.72 -17.36
C GLY A 12 19.73 14.64 -16.14
N ILE A 13 20.70 15.53 -15.90
CA ILE A 13 20.67 16.50 -14.79
C ILE A 13 19.55 17.52 -15.01
N GLN A 14 19.37 18.00 -16.24
CA GLN A 14 18.26 18.90 -16.59
C GLN A 14 16.89 18.22 -16.39
N LEU A 15 16.76 16.96 -16.80
CA LEU A 15 15.56 16.17 -16.58
C LEU A 15 15.27 16.01 -15.08
N CYS A 16 16.26 15.65 -14.28
CA CYS A 16 16.11 15.54 -12.83
C CYS A 16 15.67 16.88 -12.20
N LYS A 17 16.27 18.01 -12.60
CA LYS A 17 15.85 19.35 -12.17
C LYS A 17 14.40 19.65 -12.53
N LYS A 18 13.98 19.31 -13.76
CA LYS A 18 12.60 19.52 -14.23
C LYS A 18 11.60 18.66 -13.45
N VAL A 19 11.92 17.37 -13.27
CA VAL A 19 11.09 16.43 -12.52
C VAL A 19 10.97 16.84 -11.04
N LYS A 20 12.08 17.21 -10.40
CA LYS A 20 12.09 17.65 -9.00
C LYS A 20 11.46 19.04 -8.80
N LYS A 21 11.34 19.86 -9.85
CA LYS A 21 10.54 21.09 -9.79
C LYS A 21 9.05 20.78 -9.60
N ASP A 22 8.57 19.69 -10.21
CA ASP A 22 7.17 19.28 -10.13
C ASP A 22 6.90 18.43 -8.88
N ASP A 23 7.84 17.56 -8.47
CA ASP A 23 7.80 16.82 -7.19
C ASP A 23 9.21 16.75 -6.56
N PRO A 24 9.55 17.64 -5.60
CA PRO A 24 10.88 17.74 -5.00
C PRO A 24 11.39 16.44 -4.37
N TYR A 25 10.47 15.57 -4.00
CA TYR A 25 10.78 14.35 -3.26
C TYR A 25 10.65 13.10 -4.13
N LEU A 26 10.41 13.21 -5.45
CA LEU A 26 10.42 12.05 -6.32
C LEU A 26 11.84 11.44 -6.34
N PRO A 27 11.97 10.13 -6.05
CA PRO A 27 13.26 9.48 -6.15
C PRO A 27 13.79 9.53 -7.58
N PHE A 28 15.08 9.80 -7.72
CA PHE A 28 15.77 9.82 -8.99
C PHE A 28 17.13 9.12 -8.81
N ILE A 29 17.51 8.26 -9.75
CA ILE A 29 18.80 7.57 -9.72
C ILE A 29 19.50 7.81 -11.06
N PHE A 30 20.71 8.33 -11.00
CA PHE A 30 21.59 8.48 -12.14
C PHE A 30 22.43 7.22 -12.32
N GLN A 31 22.51 6.73 -13.55
CA GLN A 31 23.49 5.73 -13.95
C GLN A 31 24.44 6.34 -14.98
N SER A 32 25.71 6.53 -14.62
CA SER A 32 26.69 7.28 -15.42
C SER A 32 28.02 6.53 -15.50
N SER A 33 28.68 6.58 -16.65
CA SER A 33 30.08 6.17 -16.80
C SER A 33 31.06 7.22 -16.29
N ASP A 34 30.63 8.47 -16.17
CA ASP A 34 31.43 9.57 -15.63
C ASP A 34 31.11 9.75 -14.14
N VAL A 35 32.13 9.59 -13.30
CA VAL A 35 32.06 9.72 -11.84
C VAL A 35 31.87 11.18 -11.41
N ALA A 36 32.27 12.17 -12.22
CA ALA A 36 32.09 13.59 -11.90
C ALA A 36 30.60 13.96 -11.76
N ASN A 37 29.71 13.23 -12.42
CA ASN A 37 28.25 13.42 -12.29
C ASN A 37 27.70 13.05 -10.91
N LYS A 38 28.46 12.34 -10.07
CA LYS A 38 28.06 12.02 -8.69
C LYS A 38 27.84 13.28 -7.87
N ALA A 39 28.76 14.25 -7.97
CA ALA A 39 28.64 15.50 -7.23
C ALA A 39 27.37 16.29 -7.61
N GLU A 40 26.94 16.22 -8.87
CA GLU A 40 25.69 16.84 -9.32
C GLU A 40 24.44 16.06 -8.89
N ALA A 41 24.52 14.72 -8.85
CA ALA A 41 23.46 13.87 -8.31
C ALA A 41 23.22 14.16 -6.81
N ASP A 42 24.31 14.26 -6.03
CA ASP A 42 24.25 14.54 -4.58
C ASP A 42 23.61 15.92 -4.31
N LYS A 43 23.96 16.95 -5.09
CA LYS A 43 23.32 18.29 -5.00
C LYS A 43 21.82 18.26 -5.26
N LEU A 44 21.35 17.31 -6.06
CA LEU A 44 19.95 17.15 -6.41
C LEU A 44 19.23 16.16 -5.50
N ASP A 45 19.87 15.62 -4.45
CA ASP A 45 19.34 14.55 -3.60
C ASP A 45 18.85 13.35 -4.45
N ALA A 46 19.70 12.94 -5.38
CA ALA A 46 19.47 11.82 -6.29
C ALA A 46 20.52 10.73 -6.08
N GLY A 47 20.12 9.47 -6.22
CA GLY A 47 21.05 8.34 -6.18
C GLY A 47 22.01 8.38 -7.37
N PHE A 48 23.19 7.77 -7.22
CA PHE A 48 24.19 7.65 -8.28
C PHE A 48 24.76 6.23 -8.34
N ILE A 49 24.84 5.69 -9.55
CA ILE A 49 25.41 4.38 -9.87
C ILE A 49 26.46 4.56 -10.97
N HIS A 50 27.67 4.08 -10.72
CA HIS A 50 28.70 4.01 -11.75
C HIS A 50 28.43 2.84 -12.70
N LYS A 51 28.37 3.11 -14.00
CA LYS A 51 27.96 2.13 -15.03
C LYS A 51 28.89 0.92 -15.13
N TYR A 52 30.17 1.09 -14.80
CA TYR A 52 31.17 0.02 -14.86
C TYR A 52 31.53 -0.53 -13.48
N ALA A 53 30.61 -0.44 -12.51
CA ALA A 53 30.77 -1.16 -11.25
C ALA A 53 30.82 -2.68 -11.51
N GLY A 54 31.79 -3.38 -10.92
CA GLY A 54 31.94 -4.84 -11.12
C GLY A 54 30.75 -5.68 -10.65
N ASN A 55 29.90 -5.11 -9.79
CA ASN A 55 28.68 -5.70 -9.24
C ASN A 55 27.44 -4.84 -9.53
N LEU A 56 27.34 -4.30 -10.76
CA LEU A 56 26.32 -3.33 -11.16
C LEU A 56 24.89 -3.74 -10.79
N GLU A 57 24.53 -5.02 -10.96
CA GLU A 57 23.19 -5.53 -10.65
C GLU A 57 22.87 -5.37 -9.15
N GLN A 58 23.78 -5.78 -8.28
CA GLN A 58 23.61 -5.66 -6.83
C GLN A 58 23.56 -4.19 -6.41
N VAL A 59 24.44 -3.34 -6.97
CA VAL A 59 24.44 -1.89 -6.70
C VAL A 59 23.12 -1.23 -7.14
N LEU A 60 22.56 -1.67 -8.28
CA LEU A 60 21.27 -1.18 -8.76
C LEU A 60 20.13 -1.62 -7.83
N CYS A 61 20.08 -2.90 -7.46
CA CYS A 61 19.09 -3.41 -6.49
C CYS A 61 19.17 -2.64 -5.17
N ASP A 62 20.37 -2.44 -4.62
CA ASP A 62 20.58 -1.69 -3.39
C ASP A 62 20.15 -0.23 -3.52
N ALA A 63 20.45 0.42 -4.65
CA ALA A 63 20.03 1.79 -4.90
C ALA A 63 18.51 1.91 -5.05
N ILE A 64 17.86 0.97 -5.73
CA ILE A 64 16.40 0.91 -5.85
C ILE A 64 15.79 0.74 -4.46
N VAL A 65 16.26 -0.23 -3.66
CA VAL A 65 15.74 -0.46 -2.30
C VAL A 65 15.98 0.75 -1.37
N ARG A 66 17.11 1.44 -1.52
CA ARG A 66 17.48 2.60 -0.69
C ARG A 66 16.68 3.85 -1.03
N HIS A 67 16.47 4.13 -2.31
CA HIS A 67 15.89 5.40 -2.77
C HIS A 67 14.41 5.29 -3.10
N MET A 68 13.90 4.11 -3.46
CA MET A 68 12.48 3.91 -3.77
C MET A 68 11.76 3.33 -2.55
N PRO A 69 10.49 3.68 -2.31
CA PRO A 69 9.75 3.25 -1.13
C PRO A 69 9.20 1.82 -1.25
N PHE A 70 10.09 0.87 -1.60
CA PHE A 70 9.82 -0.56 -1.57
C PHE A 70 9.98 -1.11 -0.15
N GLY A 71 9.24 -2.18 0.18
CA GLY A 71 9.24 -2.77 1.53
C GLY A 71 8.42 -1.97 2.56
N PRO A 72 8.44 -2.34 3.84
CA PRO A 72 7.60 -1.75 4.88
C PRO A 72 7.74 -0.24 4.99
N PHE A 73 6.63 0.47 5.22
CA PHE A 73 6.67 1.89 5.53
C PHE A 73 7.40 2.06 6.84
N SER A 74 8.51 2.78 6.84
CA SER A 74 9.31 3.02 8.05
C SER A 74 9.11 4.46 8.50
N PHE A 75 8.46 4.63 9.65
CA PHE A 75 8.42 5.91 10.38
C PHE A 75 9.78 6.14 11.01
N ARG A 76 10.44 7.25 10.69
CA ARG A 76 11.79 7.55 11.16
C ARG A 76 11.81 8.85 11.95
N HIS A 77 12.60 8.87 13.02
CA HIS A 77 12.91 10.11 13.72
C HIS A 77 13.60 11.08 12.77
N THR A 78 13.14 12.33 12.78
CA THR A 78 13.60 13.38 11.88
C THR A 78 15.09 13.71 12.08
N HIS A 79 15.56 13.63 13.32
CA HIS A 79 16.92 14.03 13.70
C HIS A 79 17.93 12.86 13.64
N SER A 80 17.56 11.68 14.15
CA SER A 80 18.47 10.53 14.24
C SER A 80 18.36 9.56 13.05
N GLY A 81 17.30 9.64 12.23
CA GLY A 81 17.03 8.70 11.14
C GLY A 81 16.65 7.27 11.61
N GLN A 82 16.65 7.04 12.93
CA GLN A 82 16.28 5.77 13.54
C GLN A 82 14.81 5.46 13.28
N VAL A 83 14.51 4.18 13.08
CA VAL A 83 13.14 3.73 12.80
C VAL A 83 12.36 3.67 14.10
N TYR A 84 11.32 4.49 14.20
CA TYR A 84 10.36 4.49 15.32
C TYR A 84 9.37 3.33 15.21
N ALA A 85 8.79 3.15 14.02
CA ALA A 85 7.82 2.08 13.76
C ALA A 85 7.84 1.67 12.29
N LYS A 86 7.35 0.46 12.00
CA LYS A 86 7.19 -0.06 10.63
C LYS A 86 5.77 -0.54 10.39
N ALA A 87 5.30 -0.40 9.16
CA ALA A 87 4.08 -1.05 8.65
C ALA A 87 4.36 -1.76 7.33
N GLY A 88 4.25 -3.09 7.30
CA GLY A 88 4.44 -3.90 6.10
C GLY A 88 3.30 -3.76 5.09
N ASN A 89 2.08 -3.54 5.57
CA ASN A 89 0.84 -3.52 4.79
C ASN A 89 -0.13 -2.42 5.26
N LEU A 90 -1.26 -2.28 4.54
CA LEU A 90 -2.28 -1.27 4.85
C LEU A 90 -2.95 -1.50 6.21
N ALA A 91 -3.07 -2.75 6.66
CA ALA A 91 -3.70 -3.07 7.93
C ALA A 91 -2.85 -2.60 9.11
N GLU A 92 -1.56 -2.91 9.07
CA GLU A 92 -0.59 -2.41 10.04
C GLU A 92 -0.50 -0.89 10.02
N LEU A 93 -0.42 -0.28 8.83
CA LEU A 93 -0.37 1.18 8.71
C LEU A 93 -1.61 1.82 9.34
N GLN A 94 -2.81 1.31 9.05
CA GLN A 94 -4.06 1.80 9.67
C GLN A 94 -4.06 1.67 11.19
N LYS A 95 -3.50 0.59 11.74
CA LYS A 95 -3.42 0.35 13.19
C LYS A 95 -2.47 1.34 13.89
N ILE A 96 -1.29 1.58 13.32
CA ILE A 96 -0.24 2.35 14.03
C ILE A 96 -0.31 3.86 13.79
N ILE A 97 -0.89 4.32 12.68
CA ILE A 97 -0.77 5.71 12.22
C ILE A 97 -1.26 6.76 13.22
N LEU A 98 -2.28 6.44 14.03
CA LEU A 98 -2.81 7.37 15.04
C LEU A 98 -1.83 7.56 16.22
N ASN A 99 -1.02 6.54 16.51
CA ASN A 99 -0.08 6.52 17.65
C ASN A 99 1.30 7.06 17.31
N ILE A 100 1.58 7.36 16.03
CA ILE A 100 2.86 7.93 15.60
C ILE A 100 3.01 9.33 16.19
N PRO A 101 4.15 9.71 16.79
CA PRO A 101 4.41 11.07 17.27
C PRO A 101 4.17 12.12 16.17
N ASP A 102 3.65 13.28 16.55
CA ASP A 102 3.24 14.32 15.61
C ASP A 102 4.39 14.80 14.71
N GLU A 103 5.57 15.03 15.29
CA GLU A 103 6.78 15.43 14.56
C GLU A 103 7.21 14.42 13.48
N ILE A 104 7.06 13.12 13.77
CA ILE A 104 7.41 12.05 12.84
C ILE A 104 6.35 11.99 11.74
N TYR A 105 5.07 12.04 12.12
CA TYR A 105 3.97 12.04 11.16
C TYR A 105 4.10 13.21 10.18
N GLU A 106 4.28 14.43 10.69
CA GLU A 106 4.43 15.65 9.92
C GLU A 106 5.58 15.54 8.90
N PHE A 107 6.75 15.06 9.35
CA PHE A 107 7.90 14.86 8.47
C PHE A 107 7.57 13.99 7.26
N HIS A 108 6.85 12.88 7.48
CA HIS A 108 6.46 11.95 6.43
C HIS A 108 5.31 12.49 5.56
N ALA A 109 4.35 13.18 6.16
CA ALA A 109 3.21 13.78 5.47
C ALA A 109 3.66 14.88 4.50
N ASN A 110 4.46 15.84 4.98
CA ASN A 110 4.97 16.98 4.18
C ASN A 110 5.84 16.52 2.99
N ARG A 111 6.49 15.36 3.09
CA ARG A 111 7.34 14.80 2.02
C ARG A 111 6.62 13.81 1.10
N ASN A 112 5.29 13.73 1.19
CA ASN A 112 4.46 12.83 0.41
C ASN A 112 4.83 11.34 0.58
N HIS A 113 5.48 10.95 1.68
CA HIS A 113 5.98 9.58 1.85
C HIS A 113 4.87 8.54 1.80
N PHE A 114 3.69 8.84 2.37
CA PHE A 114 2.53 7.96 2.32
C PHE A 114 2.08 7.68 0.89
N SER A 115 1.85 8.73 0.08
CA SER A 115 1.40 8.58 -1.30
C SER A 115 2.40 7.81 -2.16
N LYS A 116 3.71 8.01 -1.97
CA LYS A 116 4.74 7.26 -2.72
C LYS A 116 4.80 5.80 -2.31
N TRP A 117 4.68 5.51 -1.02
CA TRP A 117 4.66 4.13 -0.53
C TRP A 117 3.44 3.35 -1.03
N LEU A 118 2.29 4.03 -1.16
CA LEU A 118 1.09 3.51 -1.80
C LEU A 118 1.30 3.27 -3.30
N ASN A 119 1.87 4.25 -4.02
CA ASN A 119 2.13 4.15 -5.45
C ASN A 119 3.15 3.05 -5.80
N ALA A 120 4.16 2.83 -4.94
CA ALA A 120 5.11 1.73 -5.11
C ALA A 120 4.46 0.33 -5.03
N ARG A 121 3.21 0.25 -4.56
CA ARG A 121 2.38 -0.98 -4.52
C ARG A 121 1.24 -0.96 -5.55
N ALA A 122 1.32 -0.07 -6.54
CA ALA A 122 0.27 0.16 -7.54
C ALA A 122 -1.09 0.59 -6.95
N LEU A 123 -1.11 1.17 -5.73
CA LEU A 123 -2.33 1.68 -5.08
C LEU A 123 -2.63 3.13 -5.51
N PHE A 124 -2.57 3.41 -6.81
CA PHE A 124 -2.54 4.78 -7.36
C PHE A 124 -3.75 5.63 -6.96
N GLY A 125 -4.96 5.06 -6.96
CA GLY A 125 -6.17 5.79 -6.56
C GLY A 125 -6.10 6.28 -5.11
N LEU A 126 -5.67 5.41 -4.19
CA LEU A 126 -5.49 5.77 -2.78
C LEU A 126 -4.30 6.73 -2.61
N GLY A 127 -3.20 6.50 -3.34
CA GLY A 127 -2.04 7.39 -3.35
C GLY A 127 -2.40 8.82 -3.76
N ASN A 128 -3.24 8.99 -4.79
CA ASN A 128 -3.72 10.29 -5.25
C ASN A 128 -4.63 10.98 -4.22
N ILE A 129 -5.55 10.26 -3.58
CA ILE A 129 -6.41 10.79 -2.51
C ILE A 129 -5.56 11.30 -1.33
N VAL A 130 -4.53 10.53 -0.95
CA VAL A 130 -3.62 10.91 0.15
C VAL A 130 -2.70 12.07 -0.26
N LYS A 131 -2.22 12.12 -1.51
CA LYS A 131 -1.36 13.22 -2.02
C LYS A 131 -2.12 14.54 -2.16
N ALA A 132 -3.41 14.49 -2.49
CA ALA A 132 -4.22 15.69 -2.71
C ALA A 132 -4.49 16.49 -1.42
N ALA A 133 -4.56 15.82 -0.26
CA ALA A 133 -4.75 16.49 1.02
C ALA A 133 -3.38 16.78 1.65
N LYS A 134 -2.92 18.03 1.54
CA LYS A 134 -1.64 18.44 2.12
C LYS A 134 -1.76 18.50 3.64
N TYR A 135 -0.65 18.26 4.33
CA TYR A 135 -0.62 18.37 5.79
C TYR A 135 -1.07 19.76 6.28
N THR A 136 -0.73 20.81 5.54
CA THR A 136 -1.13 22.20 5.80
C THR A 136 -2.62 22.48 5.67
N ASP A 137 -3.39 21.58 5.07
CA ASP A 137 -4.84 21.73 4.90
C ASP A 137 -5.60 21.35 6.18
N PHE A 138 -4.92 20.80 7.19
CA PHE A 138 -5.50 20.34 8.45
C PHE A 138 -5.16 21.30 9.61
N GLY A 139 -6.11 21.47 10.53
CA GLY A 139 -5.90 22.31 11.73
C GLY A 139 -5.05 21.63 12.81
N THR A 140 -4.98 20.29 12.80
CA THR A 140 -4.15 19.53 13.74
C THR A 140 -3.56 18.27 13.09
N THR A 141 -2.44 17.79 13.62
CA THR A 141 -1.83 16.50 13.21
C THR A 141 -2.81 15.34 13.33
N MET A 142 -3.64 15.35 14.37
CA MET A 142 -4.65 14.31 14.59
C MET A 142 -5.68 14.26 13.45
N GLN A 143 -6.12 15.43 12.94
CA GLN A 143 -7.01 15.47 11.78
C GLN A 143 -6.37 14.87 10.53
N ALA A 144 -5.10 15.19 10.27
CA ALA A 144 -4.35 14.61 9.15
C ALA A 144 -4.21 13.08 9.29
N LYS A 145 -3.84 12.60 10.48
CA LYS A 145 -3.76 11.17 10.82
C LYS A 145 -5.09 10.44 10.58
N LEU A 146 -6.20 11.01 11.06
CA LEU A 146 -7.54 10.47 10.86
C LEU A 146 -7.94 10.44 9.38
N TYR A 147 -7.57 11.46 8.60
CA TYR A 147 -7.83 11.48 7.16
C TYR A 147 -7.15 10.29 6.46
N VAL A 148 -5.85 10.10 6.67
CA VAL A 148 -5.09 8.99 6.06
C VAL A 148 -5.62 7.63 6.55
N GLN A 149 -5.87 7.50 7.86
CA GLN A 149 -6.44 6.28 8.43
C GLN A 149 -7.78 5.95 7.78
N LYS A 150 -8.69 6.94 7.66
CA LYS A 150 -10.02 6.77 7.07
C LYS A 150 -9.95 6.45 5.57
N ALA A 151 -9.03 7.07 4.83
CA ALA A 151 -8.81 6.75 3.42
C ALA A 151 -8.37 5.29 3.23
N ILE A 152 -7.43 4.82 4.06
CA ILE A 152 -7.00 3.41 4.07
C ILE A 152 -8.16 2.49 4.46
N MET A 153 -8.90 2.84 5.51
CA MET A 153 -10.06 2.09 6.00
C MET A 153 -11.11 1.90 4.90
N LEU A 154 -11.51 2.99 4.23
CA LEU A 154 -12.49 2.97 3.14
C LEU A 154 -11.98 2.17 1.93
N TYR A 155 -10.70 2.32 1.60
CA TYR A 155 -10.09 1.54 0.52
C TYR A 155 -10.11 0.04 0.80
N ARG A 156 -9.73 -0.37 2.02
CA ARG A 156 -9.78 -1.76 2.47
C ARG A 156 -11.23 -2.27 2.44
N ALA A 157 -12.18 -1.53 3.00
CA ALA A 157 -13.60 -1.88 2.94
C ALA A 157 -14.10 -2.12 1.51
N TYR A 158 -13.74 -1.23 0.58
CA TYR A 158 -14.13 -1.36 -0.82
C TYR A 158 -13.48 -2.56 -1.52
N LYS A 159 -12.19 -2.81 -1.29
CA LYS A 159 -11.44 -3.96 -1.83
C LYS A 159 -12.00 -5.29 -1.35
N THR A 160 -12.42 -5.35 -0.09
CA THR A 160 -12.87 -6.59 0.55
C THR A 160 -14.31 -6.96 0.19
N LYS A 161 -15.15 -5.99 -0.22
CA LYS A 161 -16.50 -6.26 -0.75
C LYS A 161 -16.44 -7.16 -1.98
N GLY A 162 -16.91 -8.41 -1.89
CA GLY A 162 -17.12 -9.29 -3.05
C GLY A 162 -16.02 -10.32 -3.34
N THR A 163 -15.07 -10.54 -2.42
CA THR A 163 -14.09 -11.64 -2.51
C THR A 163 -14.30 -12.56 -1.31
N MET A 164 -14.48 -13.87 -1.52
CA MET A 164 -14.48 -14.84 -0.41
C MET A 164 -13.04 -14.96 0.07
N ALA A 165 -12.69 -14.29 1.17
CA ALA A 165 -11.38 -14.48 1.78
C ALA A 165 -11.42 -15.64 2.78
N SER A 166 -10.32 -16.38 2.90
CA SER A 166 -10.13 -17.29 4.03
C SER A 166 -10.13 -16.47 5.32
N PHE A 167 -10.87 -16.94 6.32
CA PHE A 167 -10.91 -16.38 7.65
C PHE A 167 -9.59 -16.69 8.34
N ASP A 168 -8.93 -15.65 8.81
CA ASP A 168 -7.72 -15.71 9.60
C ASP A 168 -8.03 -15.08 10.97
N PRO A 169 -7.94 -15.82 12.08
CA PRO A 169 -8.20 -15.29 13.42
C PRO A 169 -7.23 -14.18 13.82
N ASP A 170 -5.96 -14.29 13.42
CA ASP A 170 -4.89 -13.35 13.79
C ASP A 170 -4.92 -12.09 12.91
N HIS A 171 -5.42 -12.22 11.68
CA HIS A 171 -5.57 -11.14 10.71
C HIS A 171 -7.03 -10.75 10.44
N PHE A 172 -7.94 -11.03 11.39
CA PHE A 172 -9.36 -10.74 11.22
C PHE A 172 -9.58 -9.27 10.83
N ASP A 173 -10.06 -9.07 9.61
CA ASP A 173 -10.38 -7.76 9.08
C ASP A 173 -11.90 -7.53 9.18
N GLY A 174 -12.34 -6.62 10.04
CA GLY A 174 -13.76 -6.28 10.23
C GLY A 174 -14.47 -5.74 8.98
N PHE A 175 -13.73 -5.53 7.89
CA PHE A 175 -14.25 -5.21 6.56
C PHE A 175 -14.67 -6.43 5.73
N LEU A 176 -14.35 -7.65 6.16
CA LEU A 176 -14.80 -8.87 5.51
C LEU A 176 -16.31 -9.07 5.73
N GLN A 177 -17.09 -8.91 4.66
CA GLN A 177 -18.53 -9.21 4.70
C GLN A 177 -18.83 -10.70 4.54
N PHE A 178 -17.94 -11.44 3.86
CA PHE A 178 -18.08 -12.87 3.65
C PHE A 178 -16.71 -13.55 3.74
N SER A 179 -16.54 -14.42 4.74
CA SER A 179 -15.27 -15.14 5.00
C SER A 179 -15.48 -16.64 5.00
N ARG A 180 -14.41 -17.41 4.76
CA ARG A 180 -14.42 -18.89 4.80
C ARG A 180 -13.45 -19.44 5.83
N ILE A 181 -13.91 -20.27 6.76
CA ILE A 181 -13.03 -21.10 7.61
C ILE A 181 -12.85 -22.45 6.91
N GLY A 182 -11.61 -22.97 6.83
CA GLY A 182 -11.30 -24.23 6.15
C GLY A 182 -10.74 -24.04 4.73
N GLN A 183 -10.02 -25.05 4.26
CA GLN A 183 -9.39 -25.08 2.93
C GLN A 183 -10.25 -25.81 1.90
N ALA A 184 -11.13 -26.72 2.33
CA ALA A 184 -12.01 -27.45 1.45
C ALA A 184 -13.15 -26.60 0.86
N SER A 185 -13.91 -27.22 -0.04
CA SER A 185 -15.05 -26.58 -0.71
C SER A 185 -16.08 -26.09 0.30
N VAL A 186 -16.78 -25.03 -0.08
CA VAL A 186 -17.88 -24.46 0.69
C VAL A 186 -19.19 -24.97 0.09
N GLY A 187 -20.13 -25.38 0.95
CA GLY A 187 -21.43 -25.90 0.53
C GLY A 187 -22.19 -24.95 -0.42
N GLY A 188 -23.14 -25.50 -1.19
CA GLY A 188 -23.87 -24.74 -2.23
C GLY A 188 -24.57 -23.47 -1.74
N LYS A 189 -24.99 -23.44 -0.46
CA LYS A 189 -25.61 -22.27 0.18
C LYS A 189 -24.63 -21.09 0.32
N ALA A 190 -23.41 -21.37 0.77
CA ALA A 190 -22.36 -20.36 0.91
C ALA A 190 -21.95 -19.80 -0.45
N ARG A 191 -21.82 -20.68 -1.46
CA ARG A 191 -21.58 -20.26 -2.84
C ARG A 191 -22.73 -19.41 -3.40
N GLY A 192 -23.98 -19.77 -3.11
CA GLY A 192 -25.16 -18.99 -3.48
C GLY A 192 -25.16 -17.59 -2.86
N LEU A 193 -24.85 -17.47 -1.56
CA LEU A 193 -24.70 -16.17 -0.89
C LEU A 193 -23.56 -15.35 -1.49
N ALA A 194 -22.41 -15.97 -1.76
CA ALA A 194 -21.30 -15.29 -2.44
C ALA A 194 -21.68 -14.79 -3.85
N PHE A 195 -22.52 -15.54 -4.57
CA PHE A 195 -23.07 -15.12 -5.86
C PHE A 195 -24.04 -13.94 -5.73
N ILE A 196 -24.94 -13.96 -4.74
CA ILE A 196 -25.86 -12.83 -4.47
C ILE A 196 -25.06 -11.59 -4.07
N GLN A 197 -24.03 -11.73 -3.24
CA GLN A 197 -23.09 -10.67 -2.86
C GLN A 197 -22.48 -10.02 -4.12
N HIS A 198 -22.04 -10.85 -5.06
CA HIS A 198 -21.49 -10.40 -6.34
C HIS A 198 -22.53 -9.61 -7.14
N LEU A 199 -23.78 -10.07 -7.23
CA LEU A 199 -24.86 -9.37 -7.94
C LEU A 199 -25.20 -8.01 -7.30
N ILE A 200 -25.31 -7.95 -5.97
CA ILE A 200 -25.53 -6.70 -5.23
C ILE A 200 -24.46 -5.67 -5.57
N LYS A 201 -23.18 -6.10 -5.62
CA LYS A 201 -22.06 -5.23 -5.99
C LYS A 201 -22.10 -4.81 -7.45
N LYS A 202 -22.23 -5.78 -8.37
CA LYS A 202 -22.21 -5.55 -9.82
C LYS A 202 -23.28 -4.54 -10.26
N HIS A 203 -24.46 -4.62 -9.66
CA HIS A 203 -25.59 -3.75 -9.98
C HIS A 203 -25.78 -2.58 -9.02
N LYS A 204 -24.81 -2.32 -8.12
CA LYS A 204 -24.83 -1.23 -7.12
C LYS A 204 -26.15 -1.18 -6.33
N LEU A 205 -26.67 -2.35 -5.95
CA LEU A 205 -27.99 -2.48 -5.32
C LEU A 205 -28.05 -1.97 -3.88
N GLU A 206 -26.89 -1.86 -3.21
CA GLU A 206 -26.80 -1.51 -1.78
C GLU A 206 -27.61 -0.28 -1.39
N ASN A 207 -27.57 0.76 -2.23
CA ASN A 207 -28.24 2.05 -2.01
C ASN A 207 -29.15 2.43 -3.19
N LYS A 208 -29.61 1.45 -3.98
CA LYS A 208 -30.39 1.73 -5.20
C LYS A 208 -31.80 2.26 -4.89
N PHE A 209 -32.36 1.89 -3.75
CA PHE A 209 -33.74 2.22 -3.37
C PHE A 209 -33.75 3.20 -2.21
N ALA A 210 -34.57 4.25 -2.30
CA ALA A 210 -34.73 5.20 -1.21
C ALA A 210 -35.20 4.48 0.06
N ASN A 211 -34.58 4.81 1.20
CA ASN A 211 -34.89 4.25 2.52
C ASN A 211 -34.76 2.72 2.66
N THR A 212 -34.10 2.03 1.72
CA THR A 212 -33.91 0.58 1.77
C THR A 212 -32.44 0.22 1.52
N GLN A 213 -31.82 -0.49 2.46
CA GLN A 213 -30.47 -1.01 2.32
C GLN A 213 -30.50 -2.50 1.91
N VAL A 214 -29.96 -2.83 0.74
CA VAL A 214 -29.83 -4.22 0.30
C VAL A 214 -28.43 -4.73 0.61
N ALA A 215 -28.31 -5.58 1.62
CA ALA A 215 -27.01 -6.13 2.04
C ALA A 215 -27.14 -7.58 2.52
N ILE A 216 -26.04 -8.32 2.42
CA ILE A 216 -25.90 -9.63 3.09
C ILE A 216 -25.29 -9.37 4.48
N PRO A 217 -25.85 -9.94 5.56
CA PRO A 217 -25.25 -9.87 6.88
C PRO A 217 -23.82 -10.42 6.86
N ARG A 218 -22.96 -9.94 7.78
CA ARG A 218 -21.62 -10.51 7.93
C ARG A 218 -21.72 -12.02 8.12
N THR A 219 -21.15 -12.78 7.19
CA THR A 219 -21.31 -14.22 7.12
C THR A 219 -19.95 -14.90 7.13
N VAL A 220 -19.82 -15.94 7.96
CA VAL A 220 -18.68 -16.86 7.93
C VAL A 220 -19.18 -18.21 7.45
N ALA A 221 -18.59 -18.71 6.38
CA ALA A 221 -18.89 -20.02 5.84
C ALA A 221 -17.86 -21.05 6.33
N ILE A 222 -18.34 -22.18 6.83
CA ILE A 222 -17.51 -23.28 7.30
C ILE A 222 -17.29 -24.23 6.12
N GLY A 223 -16.03 -24.55 5.85
CA GLY A 223 -15.60 -25.51 4.83
C GLY A 223 -15.99 -26.94 5.21
N LEU A 224 -16.11 -27.78 4.19
CA LEU A 224 -16.44 -29.21 4.36
C LEU A 224 -15.46 -29.94 5.28
N ASP A 225 -14.18 -29.63 5.18
CA ASP A 225 -13.11 -30.19 6.03
C ASP A 225 -13.36 -29.90 7.50
N VAL A 226 -13.62 -28.64 7.85
CA VAL A 226 -13.83 -28.22 9.24
C VAL A 226 -15.13 -28.77 9.79
N PHE A 227 -16.16 -28.85 8.95
CA PHE A 227 -17.43 -29.48 9.33
C PHE A 227 -17.26 -30.99 9.57
N GLU A 228 -16.58 -31.70 8.68
CA GLU A 228 -16.32 -33.14 8.83
C GLU A 228 -15.49 -33.44 10.08
N ASP A 229 -14.43 -32.67 10.33
CA ASP A 229 -13.60 -32.84 11.52
C ASP A 229 -14.39 -32.59 12.82
N PHE A 230 -15.24 -31.56 12.84
CA PHE A 230 -16.16 -31.32 13.96
C PHE A 230 -17.12 -32.51 14.16
N MET A 231 -17.72 -33.02 13.08
CA MET A 231 -18.66 -34.14 13.16
C MET A 231 -18.00 -35.44 13.64
N ARG A 232 -16.74 -35.69 13.25
CA ARG A 232 -15.94 -36.83 13.74
C ARG A 232 -15.61 -36.69 15.23
N GLN A 233 -15.23 -35.49 15.68
CA GLN A 233 -14.88 -35.27 17.10
C GLN A 233 -16.08 -35.36 18.05
N MET A 234 -17.26 -34.99 17.56
CA MET A 234 -18.49 -34.97 18.35
C MET A 234 -19.31 -36.26 18.28
N ASP A 235 -18.77 -37.32 17.65
CA ASP A 235 -19.38 -38.65 17.53
C ASP A 235 -20.82 -38.63 16.95
N PHE A 236 -21.12 -37.66 16.07
CA PHE A 236 -22.43 -37.53 15.41
C PHE A 236 -22.60 -38.45 14.19
N THR A 237 -21.70 -39.42 13.99
CA THR A 237 -21.93 -40.51 13.04
C THR A 237 -23.06 -41.39 13.55
N ALA A 238 -24.20 -41.31 12.87
CA ALA A 238 -25.41 -42.07 13.15
C ALA A 238 -25.09 -43.54 13.49
N LYS A 239 -25.66 -44.00 14.61
CA LYS A 239 -26.01 -45.42 14.76
C LYS A 239 -27.07 -45.80 13.73
#